data_AF-A0A2P6MLD0-F1
#
_entry.id   AF-A0A2P6MLD0-F1
#
_cell.length_a   1.000
_cell.length_b   1.000
_cell.length_c   1.000
_cell.angle_alpha   90.00
_cell.angle_beta   90.00
_cell.angle_gamma   90.00
#
_symmetry.space_group_name_H-M   'P 1'
#
loop_
_entity.id
_entity.type
_entity.pdbx_description
1 polymer ?
#
loop_
_entity_poly.entity_id
_entity_poly.type
_entity_poly.pdbx_seq_one_letter_code
_entity_poly.pdbx_strand_id
1 'polypeptide(L)'
;MLNRLDHDDVDKGVIVLAILFSMMALMAPFVMVVVFQELFFYGSGQWLLTRPALSYIVVIGSFLTVPAAAIIYAFAGRWRRKRHPAAGAALFLILSLAAIPAAASGLLHYYTMDEDGITWNPLLSFEAETYAWSEVEVIEMQREETDGTAGYAGMNLELEDGTRLELDMNMELVQQRRTVMNAVEEAGGEVRN
;
A
#
# COMPACT_ATOMS: atom_id res chain seq x y z
N MET A 1 30.55 -8.29 26.55
CA MET A 1 29.27 -9.04 26.57
C MET A 1 28.82 -9.55 25.20
N LEU A 2 29.21 -8.95 24.07
CA LEU A 2 28.82 -9.41 22.72
C LEU A 2 29.48 -10.71 22.21
N ASN A 3 30.47 -11.29 22.92
CA ASN A 3 31.29 -12.40 22.41
C ASN A 3 30.75 -13.81 22.75
N ARG A 4 29.50 -13.90 23.23
CA ARG A 4 28.82 -15.16 23.64
C ARG A 4 27.50 -15.40 22.90
N LEU A 5 27.24 -14.67 21.82
CA LEU A 5 26.11 -14.97 20.97
C LEU A 5 26.51 -16.18 20.13
N ASP A 6 25.97 -17.35 20.50
CA ASP A 6 26.21 -18.58 19.77
C ASP A 6 25.67 -18.43 18.35
N HIS A 7 26.50 -18.72 17.36
CA HIS A 7 26.15 -18.52 15.95
C HIS A 7 24.93 -19.35 15.56
N ASP A 8 24.82 -20.53 16.16
CA ASP A 8 23.71 -21.45 15.96
C ASP A 8 22.37 -20.87 16.44
N ASP A 9 22.38 -20.03 17.48
CA ASP A 9 21.15 -19.40 17.98
C ASP A 9 20.70 -18.24 17.09
N VAL A 10 21.64 -17.49 16.49
CA VAL A 10 21.32 -16.49 15.46
C VAL A 10 20.72 -17.15 14.24
N ASP A 11 21.34 -18.21 13.75
CA ASP A 11 20.88 -18.92 12.55
C ASP A 11 19.47 -19.49 12.75
N LYS A 12 19.21 -20.12 13.92
CA LYS A 12 17.86 -20.56 14.29
C LYS A 12 16.88 -19.40 14.32
N GLY A 13 17.24 -18.28 14.95
CA GLY A 13 16.38 -17.10 15.03
C GLY A 13 16.01 -16.53 13.66
N VAL A 14 16.99 -16.42 12.75
CA VAL A 14 16.77 -15.95 11.37
C VAL A 14 15.83 -16.89 10.62
N ILE A 15 16.00 -18.20 10.74
CA ILE A 15 15.14 -19.20 10.09
C ILE A 15 13.71 -19.11 10.62
N VAL A 16 13.54 -19.04 11.95
CA VAL A 16 12.22 -18.92 12.58
C VAL A 16 11.51 -17.64 12.11
N LEU A 17 12.20 -16.50 12.11
CA LEU A 17 11.62 -15.25 11.62
C LEU A 17 11.24 -15.32 10.14
N ALA A 18 12.09 -15.90 9.30
CA ALA A 18 11.79 -16.07 7.87
C ALA A 18 10.52 -16.89 7.64
N ILE A 19 10.36 -18.01 8.35
CA ILE A 19 9.16 -18.86 8.26
C ILE A 19 7.93 -18.10 8.74
N LEU A 20 8.01 -17.45 9.91
CA LEU A 20 6.90 -16.69 10.48
C LEU A 20 6.43 -15.58 9.53
N PHE A 21 7.36 -14.74 9.04
CA PHE A 21 7.01 -13.65 8.12
C PHE A 21 6.49 -14.17 6.77
N SER A 22 6.99 -15.30 6.28
CA SER A 22 6.45 -15.93 5.06
C SER A 22 5.00 -16.39 5.24
N MET A 23 4.67 -16.98 6.39
CA MET A 23 3.30 -17.37 6.71
C MET A 23 2.41 -16.15 6.89
N MET A 24 2.90 -15.11 7.58
CA MET A 24 2.15 -13.88 7.80
C MET A 24 1.88 -13.13 6.49
N ALA A 25 2.80 -13.14 5.52
CA ALA A 25 2.63 -12.49 4.22
C ALA A 25 1.35 -12.92 3.47
N LEU A 26 0.81 -14.11 3.76
CA LEU A 26 -0.40 -14.62 3.12
C LEU A 26 -1.70 -14.02 3.67
N MET A 27 -1.75 -13.68 4.96
CA MET A 27 -3.00 -13.29 5.62
C MET A 27 -2.93 -11.96 6.36
N ALA A 28 -1.80 -11.70 7.04
CA ALA A 28 -1.66 -10.53 7.88
C ALA A 28 -1.81 -9.22 7.10
N PRO A 29 -1.20 -9.04 5.91
CA PRO A 29 -1.35 -7.81 5.11
C PRO A 29 -2.81 -7.41 4.86
N PHE A 30 -3.67 -8.37 4.49
CA PHE A 30 -5.08 -8.10 4.23
C PHE A 30 -5.80 -7.56 5.47
N VAL A 31 -5.60 -8.21 6.62
CA VAL A 31 -6.19 -7.77 7.88
C VAL A 31 -5.62 -6.42 8.31
N MET A 32 -4.31 -6.23 8.20
CA MET A 32 -3.66 -4.98 8.60
C MET A 32 -4.12 -3.81 7.76
N VAL A 33 -4.14 -3.92 6.43
CA VAL A 33 -4.59 -2.82 5.55
C VAL A 33 -6.03 -2.44 5.87
N VAL A 34 -6.93 -3.42 5.94
CA VAL A 34 -8.35 -3.15 6.23
C VAL A 34 -8.53 -2.52 7.61
N VAL A 35 -8.02 -3.16 8.67
CA VAL A 35 -8.24 -2.69 10.05
C VAL A 35 -7.54 -1.35 10.29
N PHE A 36 -6.31 -1.17 9.81
CA PHE A 36 -5.59 0.07 10.00
C PHE A 36 -6.28 1.23 9.29
N GLN A 37 -6.58 1.08 8.00
CA GLN A 37 -7.18 2.16 7.24
C GLN A 37 -8.59 2.50 7.72
N GLU A 38 -9.37 1.48 8.14
CA GLU A 38 -10.67 1.72 8.75
C GLU A 38 -10.57 2.51 10.07
N LEU A 39 -9.66 2.12 10.97
CA LEU A 39 -9.54 2.76 12.27
C LEU A 39 -8.99 4.18 12.21
N PHE A 40 -8.09 4.45 11.26
CA PHE A 40 -7.36 5.71 11.22
C PHE A 40 -7.87 6.69 10.16
N PHE A 41 -8.50 6.21 9.09
CA PHE A 41 -8.89 7.06 7.96
C PHE A 41 -10.39 7.09 7.71
N TYR A 42 -11.18 6.12 8.22
CA TYR A 42 -12.63 6.15 8.06
C TYR A 42 -13.31 7.05 9.11
N GLY A 43 -14.07 8.04 8.65
CA GLY A 43 -14.79 9.01 9.49
C GLY A 43 -16.29 9.09 9.19
N SER A 44 -17.08 9.62 10.12
CA SER A 44 -18.56 9.63 10.04
C SER A 44 -19.17 10.48 8.91
N GLY A 45 -18.36 11.29 8.21
CA GLY A 45 -18.79 12.10 7.06
C GLY A 45 -18.33 11.56 5.71
N GLN A 46 -17.54 10.48 5.69
CA GLN A 46 -16.99 9.95 4.44
C GLN A 46 -17.97 9.02 3.75
N TRP A 47 -18.19 9.27 2.46
CA TRP A 47 -18.98 8.40 1.59
C TRP A 47 -18.20 7.16 1.19
N LEU A 48 -16.88 7.32 1.03
CA LEU A 48 -15.99 6.32 0.49
C LEU A 48 -14.64 6.34 1.21
N LEU A 49 -14.17 5.16 1.59
CA LEU A 49 -12.75 4.88 1.86
C LEU A 49 -12.33 3.75 0.93
N THR A 50 -11.43 4.05 -0.01
CA THR A 50 -10.81 3.03 -0.83
C THR A 50 -9.41 2.71 -0.35
N ARG A 51 -9.10 1.42 -0.47
CA ARG A 51 -7.82 0.79 -0.19
C ARG A 51 -7.26 0.32 -1.55
N PRO A 52 -6.39 1.11 -2.22
CA PRO A 52 -5.82 0.73 -3.51
C PRO A 52 -5.22 -0.68 -3.49
N ALA A 53 -5.29 -1.40 -4.62
CA ALA A 53 -4.69 -2.74 -4.71
C ALA A 53 -3.19 -2.71 -4.37
N LEU A 54 -2.53 -1.61 -4.75
CA LEU A 54 -1.12 -1.37 -4.49
C LEU A 54 -0.77 -1.33 -2.99
N SER A 55 -1.68 -0.85 -2.14
CA SER A 55 -1.50 -0.85 -0.68
C SER A 55 -1.28 -2.27 -0.15
N TYR A 56 -2.10 -3.23 -0.61
CA TYR A 56 -1.93 -4.64 -0.25
C TYR A 56 -0.63 -5.22 -0.78
N ILE A 57 -0.29 -4.95 -2.04
CA ILE A 57 0.93 -5.46 -2.68
C ILE A 57 2.17 -5.00 -1.91
N VAL A 58 2.22 -3.72 -1.55
CA VAL A 58 3.36 -3.14 -0.82
C VAL A 58 3.46 -3.71 0.60
N VAL A 59 2.34 -3.84 1.31
CA VAL A 59 2.36 -4.45 2.64
C VAL A 59 2.76 -5.93 2.55
N ILE A 60 2.28 -6.71 1.57
CA ILE A 60 2.75 -8.09 1.32
C ILE A 60 4.26 -8.11 1.05
N GLY A 61 4.75 -7.22 0.18
CA GLY A 61 6.17 -7.09 -0.14
C GLY A 61 7.02 -6.77 1.09
N SER A 62 6.52 -5.95 2.01
CA SER A 62 7.20 -5.63 3.27
C SER A 62 7.39 -6.88 4.13
N PHE A 63 6.36 -7.74 4.24
CA PHE A 63 6.47 -9.02 4.95
C PHE A 63 7.48 -9.96 4.29
N LEU A 64 7.52 -10.00 2.96
CA LEU A 64 8.45 -10.84 2.19
C LEU A 64 9.90 -10.32 2.23
N THR A 65 10.14 -9.09 2.68
CA THR A 65 11.48 -8.53 2.82
C THR A 65 12.31 -9.29 3.88
N VAL A 66 11.67 -9.77 4.95
CA VAL A 66 12.34 -10.54 6.01
C VAL A 66 12.85 -11.91 5.55
N PRO A 67 12.03 -12.79 4.91
CA PRO A 67 12.55 -14.03 4.34
C PRO A 67 13.55 -13.79 3.21
N ALA A 68 13.40 -12.73 2.41
CA ALA A 68 14.42 -12.34 1.43
C ALA A 68 15.76 -11.97 2.11
N ALA A 69 15.71 -11.20 3.19
CA ALA A 69 16.88 -10.86 4.00
C ALA A 69 17.53 -12.11 4.62
N ALA A 70 16.74 -13.08 5.07
CA ALA A 70 17.23 -14.36 5.59
C ALA A 70 17.95 -15.20 4.52
N ILE A 71 17.42 -15.22 3.29
CA ILE A 71 18.07 -15.88 2.15
C ILE A 71 19.41 -15.21 1.84
N ILE A 72 19.44 -13.87 1.76
CA ILE A 72 20.68 -13.10 1.55
C ILE A 72 21.68 -13.38 2.66
N TYR A 73 21.22 -13.41 3.92
CA TYR A 73 22.04 -13.77 5.08
C TYR A 73 22.66 -15.16 4.94
N ALA A 74 21.89 -16.17 4.55
CA ALA A 74 22.38 -17.54 4.39
C ALA A 74 23.45 -17.65 3.29
N PHE A 75 23.24 -17.00 2.14
CA PHE A 75 24.21 -16.98 1.05
C PHE A 75 25.48 -16.19 1.41
N ALA A 76 25.34 -15.02 2.03
CA ALA A 76 26.46 -14.21 2.50
C ALA A 76 27.26 -14.93 3.61
N GLY A 77 26.57 -15.64 4.50
CA GLY A 77 27.14 -16.45 5.58
C GLY A 77 28.02 -17.59 5.05
N ARG A 78 27.62 -18.23 3.94
CA ARG A 78 28.44 -19.24 3.26
C ARG A 78 29.80 -18.70 2.80
N TRP A 79 29.89 -17.41 2.46
CA TRP A 79 31.14 -16.76 2.04
C TRP A 79 31.93 -16.11 3.19
N ARG A 80 31.25 -15.63 4.24
CA ARG A 80 31.86 -14.80 5.31
C ARG A 80 32.03 -15.47 6.68
N ARG A 81 31.53 -16.70 6.88
CA ARG A 81 31.57 -17.43 8.18
C ARG A 81 32.94 -17.50 8.86
N LYS A 82 34.05 -17.36 8.12
CA LYS A 82 35.41 -17.45 8.68
C LYS A 82 36.02 -16.13 9.17
N ARG A 83 35.44 -14.95 8.86
CA ARG A 83 36.08 -13.65 9.20
C ARG A 83 35.24 -12.70 10.06
N HIS A 84 33.93 -12.55 9.81
CA HIS A 84 33.12 -11.54 10.52
C HIS A 84 31.64 -11.96 10.69
N PRO A 85 31.30 -12.84 11.66
CA PRO A 85 29.94 -13.33 11.86
C PRO A 85 28.93 -12.22 12.21
N ALA A 86 29.36 -11.19 12.96
CA ALA A 86 28.51 -10.06 13.32
C ALA A 86 28.03 -9.23 12.11
N ALA A 87 28.80 -9.22 11.02
CA ALA A 87 28.45 -8.45 9.82
C ALA A 87 27.25 -9.04 9.08
N GLY A 88 27.08 -10.36 9.10
CA GLY A 88 25.90 -11.02 8.51
C GLY A 88 24.63 -10.71 9.30
N ALA A 89 24.69 -10.85 10.62
CA ALA A 89 23.56 -10.55 11.50
C ALA A 89 23.14 -9.07 11.42
N ALA A 90 24.11 -8.16 11.37
CA ALA A 90 23.85 -6.74 11.16
C ALA A 90 23.18 -6.47 9.79
N LEU A 91 23.64 -7.12 8.71
CA LEU A 91 23.01 -6.99 7.40
C LEU A 91 21.56 -7.50 7.40
N PHE A 92 21.32 -8.69 7.99
CA PHE A 92 19.98 -9.22 8.15
C PHE A 92 19.06 -8.25 8.90
N LEU A 93 19.55 -7.70 10.02
CA LEU A 93 18.80 -6.76 10.82
C LEU A 93 18.46 -5.49 10.02
N ILE A 94 19.43 -4.90 9.34
CA ILE A 94 19.22 -3.70 8.52
C ILE A 94 18.19 -3.95 7.42
N LEU A 95 18.31 -5.06 6.69
CA LEU A 95 17.36 -5.41 5.63
C LEU A 95 15.96 -5.71 6.18
N SER A 96 15.88 -6.37 7.34
CA SER A 96 14.59 -6.65 7.99
C SER A 96 13.92 -5.37 8.50
N LEU A 97 14.70 -4.41 9.01
CA LEU A 97 14.17 -3.12 9.45
C LEU A 97 13.64 -2.28 8.29
N ALA A 98 14.13 -2.48 7.06
CA ALA A 98 13.58 -1.84 5.86
C ALA A 98 12.14 -2.28 5.54
N ALA A 99 11.67 -3.41 6.10
CA ALA A 99 10.27 -3.81 6.00
C ALA A 99 9.31 -2.80 6.68
N ILE A 100 9.75 -2.12 7.74
CA ILE A 100 8.89 -1.21 8.51
C ILE A 100 8.42 0.00 7.67
N PRO A 101 9.33 0.80 7.06
CA PRO A 101 8.89 1.93 6.23
C PRO A 101 8.10 1.47 5.00
N ALA A 102 8.42 0.31 4.42
CA ALA A 102 7.64 -0.25 3.31
C ALA A 102 6.21 -0.65 3.75
N ALA A 103 6.06 -1.25 4.93
CA ALA A 103 4.73 -1.54 5.48
C ALA A 103 3.96 -0.24 5.74
N ALA A 104 4.61 0.75 6.35
CA ALA A 104 4.01 2.04 6.66
C ALA A 104 3.53 2.76 5.39
N SER A 105 4.34 2.80 4.33
CA SER A 105 3.96 3.44 3.07
C SER A 105 2.73 2.80 2.44
N GLY A 106 2.64 1.46 2.46
CA GLY A 106 1.44 0.76 1.98
C GLY A 106 0.21 1.00 2.85
N LEU A 107 0.36 1.07 4.18
CA LEU A 107 -0.74 1.35 5.11
C LEU A 107 -1.25 2.79 4.99
N LEU A 108 -0.36 3.75 4.72
CA LEU A 108 -0.70 5.15 4.50
C LEU A 108 -1.22 5.44 3.10
N HIS A 109 -1.17 4.48 2.16
CA HIS A 109 -1.70 4.67 0.81
C HIS A 109 -3.21 4.38 0.77
N TYR A 110 -4.01 5.43 0.71
CA TYR A 110 -5.47 5.36 0.68
C TYR A 110 -6.05 6.57 -0.09
N TYR A 111 -7.34 6.51 -0.38
CA TYR A 111 -8.10 7.72 -0.72
C TYR A 111 -9.49 7.68 -0.08
N THR A 112 -9.95 8.84 0.35
CA THR A 112 -11.28 9.06 0.92
C THR A 112 -12.02 10.11 0.14
N MET A 113 -13.35 9.99 0.09
CA MET A 113 -14.22 10.99 -0.52
C MET A 113 -15.37 11.31 0.43
N ASP A 114 -15.72 12.58 0.49
CA ASP A 114 -16.79 13.13 1.31
C ASP A 114 -17.50 14.30 0.61
N GLU A 115 -18.34 15.02 1.34
CA GLU A 115 -19.09 16.17 0.84
C GLU A 115 -18.21 17.31 0.33
N ASP A 116 -17.00 17.47 0.88
CA ASP A 116 -16.13 18.60 0.56
C ASP A 116 -15.21 18.28 -0.62
N GLY A 117 -14.76 17.02 -0.75
CA GLY A 117 -13.86 16.64 -1.83
C GLY A 117 -13.28 15.23 -1.76
N ILE A 118 -12.09 15.12 -2.35
CA ILE A 118 -11.26 13.92 -2.34
C ILE A 118 -9.99 14.18 -1.55
N THR A 119 -9.66 13.28 -0.63
CA THR A 119 -8.36 13.22 0.02
C THR A 119 -7.61 11.99 -0.47
N TRP A 120 -6.40 12.19 -0.96
CA TRP A 120 -5.53 11.15 -1.51
C TRP A 120 -4.19 11.16 -0.78
N ASN A 121 -3.72 9.98 -0.37
CA ASN A 121 -2.37 9.83 0.14
C ASN A 121 -1.55 8.97 -0.83
N PRO A 122 -0.63 9.57 -1.61
CA PRO A 122 0.24 8.85 -2.53
C PRO A 122 1.14 7.84 -1.80
N LEU A 123 1.47 6.73 -2.46
CA LEU A 123 2.24 5.65 -1.83
C LEU A 123 3.60 6.09 -1.25
N LEU A 124 4.26 7.06 -1.87
CA LEU A 124 5.58 7.56 -1.45
C LEU A 124 5.50 8.90 -0.70
N SER A 125 4.30 9.33 -0.34
CA SER A 125 4.08 10.52 0.49
C SER A 125 3.74 10.11 1.93
N PHE A 126 4.11 10.97 2.87
CA PHE A 126 3.60 10.90 4.25
C PHE A 126 2.47 11.89 4.50
N GLU A 127 2.25 12.80 3.55
CA GLU A 127 1.25 13.84 3.61
C GLU A 127 0.12 13.50 2.63
N ALA A 128 -1.10 13.57 3.13
CA ALA A 128 -2.29 13.45 2.29
C ALA A 128 -2.56 14.80 1.62
N GLU A 129 -2.95 14.75 0.36
CA GLU A 129 -3.38 15.88 -0.43
C GLU A 129 -4.91 15.86 -0.49
N THR A 130 -5.54 17.02 -0.33
CA THR A 130 -7.00 17.16 -0.36
C THR A 130 -7.36 18.15 -1.44
N TYR A 131 -8.32 17.77 -2.28
CA TYR A 131 -8.83 18.58 -3.38
C TYR A 131 -10.34 18.69 -3.24
N ALA A 132 -10.85 19.91 -3.27
CA ALA A 132 -12.28 20.17 -3.28
C ALA A 132 -12.90 19.70 -4.59
N TRP A 133 -14.19 19.36 -4.58
CA TRP A 133 -14.89 18.99 -5.82
C TRP A 133 -14.85 20.09 -6.89
N SER A 134 -14.78 21.37 -6.49
CA SER A 134 -14.63 22.51 -7.40
C SER A 134 -13.29 22.55 -8.12
N GLU A 135 -12.27 21.84 -7.64
CA GLU A 135 -10.96 21.77 -8.29
C GLU A 135 -10.89 20.65 -9.33
N VAL A 136 -11.95 19.84 -9.47
CA VAL A 136 -12.04 18.75 -10.45
C VAL A 136 -12.68 19.27 -11.74
N GLU A 137 -11.90 19.34 -12.82
CA GLU A 137 -12.39 19.78 -14.13
C GLU A 137 -13.14 18.67 -14.86
N VAL A 138 -12.58 17.45 -14.86
CA VAL A 138 -13.10 16.34 -15.65
C VAL A 138 -13.05 15.03 -14.86
N ILE A 139 -14.16 14.30 -14.87
CA ILE A 139 -14.19 12.87 -14.56
C ILE A 139 -14.25 12.08 -15.87
N GLU A 140 -13.36 11.10 -16.03
CA GLU A 140 -13.39 10.16 -17.14
C GLU A 140 -13.46 8.71 -16.64
N MET A 141 -14.46 7.97 -17.10
CA MET A 141 -14.57 6.55 -16.79
C MET A 141 -13.64 5.73 -17.69
N GLN A 142 -12.67 5.05 -17.10
CA GLN A 142 -11.82 4.14 -17.86
C GLN A 142 -12.61 2.87 -18.19
N ARG A 143 -12.84 2.62 -19.48
CA ARG A 143 -13.46 1.38 -19.96
C ARG A 143 -12.41 0.35 -20.33
N GLU A 144 -12.66 -0.90 -19.96
CA GLU A 144 -11.89 -2.04 -20.41
C GLU A 144 -12.84 -3.06 -21.03
N GLU A 145 -12.44 -3.59 -22.19
CA GLU A 145 -13.16 -4.68 -22.86
C GLU A 145 -12.32 -5.95 -22.72
N THR A 146 -12.75 -6.85 -21.85
CA THR A 146 -12.14 -8.17 -21.69
C THR A 146 -13.12 -9.23 -22.16
N ASP A 147 -12.71 -10.05 -23.13
CA ASP A 147 -13.48 -11.18 -23.67
C ASP A 147 -14.93 -10.84 -24.06
N GLY A 148 -15.14 -9.67 -24.68
CA GLY A 148 -16.45 -9.21 -25.17
C GLY A 148 -17.42 -8.75 -24.07
N THR A 149 -16.95 -8.64 -22.82
CA THR A 149 -17.68 -7.97 -21.73
C THR A 149 -17.07 -6.60 -21.51
N ALA A 150 -17.84 -5.55 -21.80
CA ALA A 150 -17.45 -4.17 -21.48
C ALA A 150 -17.62 -3.92 -19.98
N GLY A 151 -16.53 -3.54 -19.31
CA GLY A 151 -16.49 -3.14 -17.91
C GLY A 151 -15.84 -1.78 -17.74
N TYR A 152 -15.89 -1.26 -16.51
CA TYR A 152 -15.10 -0.10 -16.12
C TYR A 152 -13.87 -0.58 -15.34
N ALA A 153 -12.68 -0.21 -15.81
CA ALA A 153 -11.42 -0.51 -15.14
C ALA A 153 -11.12 0.48 -14.00
N GLY A 154 -11.60 1.72 -14.13
CA GLY A 154 -11.30 2.77 -13.17
C GLY A 154 -12.02 4.08 -13.47
N MET A 155 -11.65 5.11 -12.71
CA MET A 155 -12.11 6.48 -12.86
C MET A 155 -10.90 7.41 -12.78
N ASN A 156 -10.77 8.32 -13.75
CA ASN A 156 -9.77 9.38 -13.74
C ASN A 156 -10.42 10.69 -13.33
N LEU A 157 -9.76 11.42 -12.43
CA LEU A 157 -10.10 12.80 -12.11
C LEU A 157 -8.96 13.68 -12.63
N GLU A 158 -9.28 14.63 -13.49
CA GLU A 158 -8.37 15.67 -13.95
C GLU A 158 -8.69 16.96 -13.19
N LEU A 159 -7.68 17.50 -12.50
CA LEU A 159 -7.78 18.70 -11.69
C LEU A 159 -7.39 19.95 -12.50
N GLU A 160 -7.82 21.13 -12.05
CA GLU A 160 -7.53 22.42 -12.70
C GLU A 160 -6.01 22.71 -12.84
N ASP A 161 -5.20 22.15 -11.95
CA ASP A 161 -3.73 22.29 -11.99
C ASP A 161 -3.04 21.31 -12.96
N GLY A 162 -3.81 20.47 -13.65
CA GLY A 162 -3.35 19.43 -14.56
C GLY A 162 -2.96 18.11 -13.87
N THR A 163 -3.13 18.01 -12.56
CA THR A 163 -2.93 16.76 -11.81
C THR A 163 -4.01 15.75 -12.19
N ARG A 164 -3.60 14.48 -12.32
CA ARG A 164 -4.51 13.38 -12.66
C ARG A 164 -4.50 12.32 -11.57
N LEU A 165 -5.69 12.04 -11.03
CA LEU A 165 -5.89 11.02 -10.02
C LEU A 165 -6.54 9.80 -10.67
N GLU A 166 -5.83 8.68 -10.70
CA GLU A 166 -6.33 7.42 -11.24
C GLU A 166 -6.86 6.55 -10.09
N LEU A 167 -8.15 6.20 -10.18
CA LEU A 167 -8.84 5.41 -9.18
C LEU A 167 -9.18 4.03 -9.74
N ASP A 168 -8.59 2.99 -9.15
CA ASP A 168 -8.93 1.60 -9.46
C ASP A 168 -10.40 1.32 -9.14
N MET A 169 -11.10 0.67 -10.07
CA MET A 169 -12.49 0.26 -9.84
C MET A 169 -12.56 -0.80 -8.73
N ASN A 170 -13.31 -0.50 -7.68
CA ASN A 170 -13.62 -1.44 -6.59
C ASN A 170 -15.11 -1.40 -6.25
N MET A 171 -15.55 -2.29 -5.35
CA MET A 171 -16.96 -2.43 -4.99
C MET A 171 -17.54 -1.13 -4.42
N GLU A 172 -16.78 -0.45 -3.57
CA GLU A 172 -17.20 0.78 -2.92
C GLU A 172 -17.33 1.95 -3.92
N LEU A 173 -16.37 2.11 -4.83
CA LEU A 173 -16.41 3.11 -5.91
C LEU A 173 -17.55 2.80 -6.89
N VAL A 174 -17.80 1.53 -7.22
CA VAL A 174 -18.94 1.13 -8.06
C VAL A 174 -20.27 1.57 -7.44
N GLN A 175 -20.41 1.44 -6.11
CA GLN A 175 -21.61 1.83 -5.37
C GLN A 175 -21.75 3.37 -5.29
N GLN A 176 -20.66 4.08 -5.05
CA GLN A 176 -20.66 5.54 -4.85
C GLN A 176 -20.40 6.35 -6.11
N ARG A 177 -20.16 5.74 -7.28
CA ARG A 177 -19.79 6.46 -8.51
C ARG A 177 -20.76 7.58 -8.88
N ARG A 178 -22.07 7.34 -8.67
CA ARG A 178 -23.10 8.34 -8.97
C ARG A 178 -23.01 9.53 -8.04
N THR A 179 -22.75 9.29 -6.76
CA THR A 179 -22.53 10.34 -5.76
C THR A 179 -21.34 11.21 -6.15
N VAL A 180 -20.23 10.58 -6.54
CA VAL A 180 -19.01 11.28 -6.97
C VAL A 180 -19.24 12.08 -8.26
N MET A 181 -19.85 11.48 -9.28
CA MET A 181 -20.18 12.17 -10.53
C MET A 181 -21.09 13.38 -10.29
N ASN A 182 -22.14 13.21 -9.49
CA ASN A 182 -23.05 14.30 -9.15
C ASN A 182 -22.34 15.42 -8.38
N ALA A 183 -21.45 15.10 -7.44
CA ALA A 183 -20.70 16.09 -6.67
C ALA A 183 -19.83 16.97 -7.59
N VAL A 184 -19.18 16.37 -8.59
CA VAL A 184 -18.39 17.11 -9.58
C VAL A 184 -19.27 17.94 -10.52
N GLU A 185 -20.38 17.38 -11.04
CA GLU A 185 -21.31 18.14 -11.87
C GLU A 185 -21.93 19.33 -11.13
N GLU A 186 -22.29 19.15 -9.85
CA GLU A 186 -22.82 20.23 -8.99
C GLU A 186 -21.77 21.31 -8.69
N ALA A 187 -20.49 20.93 -8.61
CA ALA A 187 -19.38 21.84 -8.47
C ALA A 187 -18.97 22.54 -9.79
N GLY A 188 -19.53 22.11 -10.93
CA GLY A 188 -19.33 22.71 -12.25
C GLY A 188 -18.36 21.98 -13.17
N GLY A 189 -17.87 20.79 -12.78
CA GLY A 189 -16.99 19.94 -13.61
C GLY A 189 -17.75 19.12 -14.66
N GLU A 190 -17.01 18.52 -15.58
CA GLU A 190 -17.52 17.73 -16.71
C GLU A 190 -17.40 16.22 -16.46
N VAL A 191 -18.45 15.45 -16.74
CA VAL A 191 -18.41 13.97 -16.68
C VAL A 191 -18.37 13.38 -18.09
N ARG A 192 -17.29 12.65 -18.40
CA ARG A 192 -17.07 11.93 -19.65
C ARG A 192 -17.16 10.42 -19.44
N ASN A 193 -17.82 9.74 -20.38
CA ASN A 193 -18.12 8.31 -20.31
C ASN A 193 -17.41 7.48 -21.36
#